data_AF-A0A969UZ47-F1
#
_entry.id   AF-A0A969UZ47-F1
#
_cell.length_a   1.000
_cell.length_b   1.000
_cell.length_c   1.000
_cell.angle_alpha   90.00
_cell.angle_beta   90.00
_cell.angle_gamma   90.00
#
_symmetry.space_group_name_H-M   'P 1'
#
loop_
_entity.id
_entity.type
_entity.pdbx_description
1 polymer ?
#
loop_
_entity_poly.entity_id
_entity_poly.type
_entity_poly.pdbx_seq_one_letter_code
_entity_poly.pdbx_strand_id
1 'polypeptide(L)'
;MEHNPKHEADQLLALGAAQSQRRQYQNALTAFQAALVLYQTLAIPSGLAKAYLELGRVQSKLANYALTFEALQNALAGFQAINDRRGLADCRVVLGDANLAMSQCKKAILHYQDAVLDYQSIGSRTGEANTFNRLGLVYRNLEEYDRAFELIEQAILLYRAAGKLPQAAAALSCLGSVYLSVNQGKQAVLTLNVRSPSTEVSKTARVRLVPCLIWGLPRASRTTSRRQPRLSSWRSPPPPPWVNWRSRPRRFRDCGS
;
A
#
# COMPACT_ATOMS: atom_id res chain seq x y z
N MET A 1 16.22 25.57 -33.38
CA MET A 1 15.77 25.01 -32.09
C MET A 1 16.47 23.68 -31.93
N GLU A 2 17.38 23.53 -30.97
CA GLU A 2 18.10 22.27 -30.76
C GLU A 2 17.11 21.18 -30.35
N HIS A 3 17.06 20.11 -31.15
CA HIS A 3 16.29 18.92 -30.83
C HIS A 3 17.01 18.20 -29.69
N ASN A 4 16.52 18.36 -28.45
CA ASN A 4 17.11 17.69 -27.30
C ASN A 4 16.47 16.29 -27.17
N PRO A 5 17.17 15.21 -27.58
CA PRO A 5 16.59 13.86 -27.63
C PRO A 5 16.21 13.34 -26.24
N LYS A 6 16.84 13.85 -25.17
CA LYS A 6 16.43 13.54 -23.80
C LYS A 6 15.07 14.15 -23.48
N HIS A 7 14.84 15.39 -23.91
CA HIS A 7 13.56 16.06 -23.67
C HIS A 7 12.43 15.36 -24.43
N GLU A 8 12.71 14.91 -25.66
CA GLU A 8 11.79 14.07 -26.43
C GLU A 8 11.45 12.76 -25.71
N ALA A 9 12.46 12.06 -25.18
CA ALA A 9 12.24 10.83 -24.39
C ALA A 9 11.37 11.08 -23.15
N ASP A 10 11.63 12.16 -22.41
CA ASP A 10 10.84 12.56 -21.24
C ASP A 10 9.39 12.91 -21.62
N GLN A 11 9.18 13.57 -22.77
CA GLN A 11 7.85 13.87 -23.31
C GLN A 11 7.09 12.61 -23.69
N LEU A 12 7.74 11.64 -24.35
CA LEU A 12 7.13 10.36 -24.69
C LEU A 12 6.74 9.56 -23.44
N LEU A 13 7.58 9.58 -22.40
CA LEU A 13 7.27 8.95 -21.13
C LEU A 13 6.07 9.63 -20.44
N ALA A 14 6.00 10.96 -20.45
CA ALA A 14 4.84 11.69 -19.93
C ALA A 14 3.56 11.43 -20.75
N LEU A 15 3.67 11.34 -22.08
CA LEU A 15 2.57 11.03 -22.99
C LEU A 15 2.03 9.62 -22.75
N GLY A 16 2.92 8.63 -22.60
CA GLY A 16 2.54 7.26 -22.26
C GLY A 16 1.82 7.20 -20.90
N ALA A 17 2.31 7.93 -19.89
CA ALA A 17 1.66 8.00 -18.59
C ALA A 17 0.24 8.62 -18.67
N ALA A 18 0.07 9.68 -19.45
CA ALA A 18 -1.23 10.30 -19.69
C ALA A 18 -2.20 9.36 -20.42
N GLN A 19 -1.73 8.61 -21.43
CA GLN A 19 -2.53 7.62 -22.14
C GLN A 19 -2.92 6.43 -21.25
N SER A 20 -2.01 5.98 -20.38
CA SER A 20 -2.27 4.95 -19.38
C SER A 20 -3.40 5.37 -18.42
N GLN A 21 -3.41 6.62 -17.96
CA GLN A 21 -4.50 7.16 -17.15
C GLN A 21 -5.84 7.18 -17.89
N ARG A 22 -5.82 7.42 -19.20
CA ARG A 22 -6.99 7.37 -20.09
C ARG A 22 -7.38 5.93 -20.51
N ARG A 23 -6.72 4.91 -19.96
CA ARG A 23 -6.89 3.48 -20.30
C ARG A 23 -6.58 3.15 -21.77
N GLN A 24 -5.83 4.00 -22.46
CA GLN A 24 -5.35 3.76 -23.82
C GLN A 24 -4.04 2.96 -23.76
N TYR A 25 -4.12 1.74 -23.22
CA TYR A 25 -2.92 0.94 -22.89
C TYR A 25 -2.06 0.62 -24.10
N GLN A 26 -2.66 0.34 -25.26
CA GLN A 26 -1.90 0.04 -26.47
C GLN A 26 -1.07 1.24 -26.94
N ASN A 27 -1.63 2.44 -26.91
CA ASN A 27 -0.92 3.67 -27.25
C ASN A 27 0.17 3.99 -26.20
N ALA A 28 -0.12 3.74 -24.93
CA ALA A 28 0.86 3.92 -23.86
C ALA A 28 2.07 3.00 -24.05
N LEU A 29 1.85 1.74 -24.45
CA LEU A 29 2.93 0.80 -24.75
C LEU A 29 3.83 1.31 -25.87
N THR A 30 3.27 1.81 -26.98
CA THR A 30 4.08 2.30 -28.10
C THR A 30 4.88 3.54 -27.69
N ALA A 31 4.28 4.46 -26.93
CA ALA A 31 4.97 5.64 -26.40
C ALA A 31 6.12 5.26 -25.45
N PHE A 32 5.89 4.31 -24.53
CA PHE A 32 6.93 3.87 -23.61
C PHE A 32 8.04 3.07 -24.28
N GLN A 33 7.72 2.26 -25.29
CA GLN A 33 8.73 1.56 -26.11
C GLN A 33 9.60 2.55 -26.88
N ALA A 34 9.00 3.59 -27.47
CA ALA A 34 9.76 4.65 -28.14
C ALA A 34 10.67 5.41 -27.15
N ALA A 35 10.15 5.79 -25.98
CA ALA A 35 10.94 6.42 -24.93
C ALA A 35 12.10 5.54 -24.45
N LEU A 36 11.86 4.24 -24.30
CA LEU A 36 12.87 3.26 -23.89
C LEU A 36 14.03 3.20 -24.90
N VAL A 37 13.74 3.14 -26.20
CA VAL A 37 14.78 3.14 -27.24
C VAL A 37 15.62 4.42 -27.16
N LEU A 38 14.99 5.58 -26.98
CA LEU A 38 15.73 6.85 -26.82
C LEU A 38 16.59 6.87 -25.54
N TYR A 39 16.08 6.39 -24.42
CA TYR A 39 16.90 6.32 -23.20
C TYR A 39 18.06 5.31 -23.34
N GLN A 40 17.91 4.27 -24.17
CA GLN A 40 18.97 3.31 -24.46
C GLN A 40 20.07 3.97 -25.30
N THR A 41 19.70 4.68 -26.38
CA THR A 41 20.67 5.37 -27.25
C THR A 41 21.40 6.49 -26.52
N LEU A 42 20.72 7.16 -25.59
CA LEU A 42 21.31 8.23 -24.78
C LEU A 42 22.06 7.71 -23.54
N ALA A 43 22.06 6.40 -23.28
CA ALA A 43 22.66 5.77 -22.11
C ALA A 43 22.25 6.42 -20.77
N ILE A 44 20.96 6.74 -20.61
CA ILE A 44 20.41 7.37 -19.39
C ILE A 44 19.77 6.28 -18.50
N PRO A 45 20.50 5.73 -17.50
CA PRO A 45 20.01 4.58 -16.73
C PRO A 45 18.76 4.89 -15.91
N SER A 46 18.63 6.13 -15.40
CA SER A 46 17.43 6.55 -14.65
C SER A 46 16.18 6.62 -15.53
N GLY A 47 16.33 7.01 -16.80
CA GLY A 47 15.23 7.07 -17.77
C GLY A 47 14.81 5.67 -18.19
N LEU A 48 15.80 4.81 -18.44
CA LEU A 48 15.59 3.38 -18.74
C LEU A 48 14.79 2.67 -17.65
N ALA A 49 15.23 2.77 -16.40
CA ALA A 49 14.57 2.10 -15.29
C ALA A 49 13.11 2.57 -15.13
N LYS A 50 12.86 3.88 -15.29
CA LYS A 50 11.51 4.45 -15.28
C LYS A 50 10.65 3.96 -16.44
N ALA A 51 11.19 3.92 -17.66
CA ALA A 51 10.47 3.42 -18.83
C ALA A 51 10.08 1.94 -18.67
N TYR A 52 10.99 1.10 -18.18
CA TYR A 52 10.70 -0.30 -17.87
C TYR A 52 9.62 -0.45 -16.78
N LEU A 53 9.67 0.37 -15.72
CA LEU A 53 8.64 0.37 -14.67
C LEU A 53 7.26 0.71 -15.24
N GLU A 54 7.16 1.75 -16.07
CA GLU A 54 5.88 2.16 -16.68
C GLU A 54 5.36 1.13 -17.69
N LEU A 55 6.25 0.49 -18.48
CA LEU A 55 5.89 -0.65 -19.32
C LEU A 55 5.32 -1.80 -18.48
N GLY A 56 5.99 -2.17 -17.39
CA GLY A 56 5.52 -3.20 -16.47
C GLY A 56 4.15 -2.87 -15.88
N ARG A 57 3.91 -1.61 -15.50
CA ARG A 57 2.58 -1.16 -15.02
C ARG A 57 1.50 -1.38 -16.07
N VAL A 58 1.73 -0.99 -17.32
CA VAL A 58 0.72 -1.13 -18.38
C VAL A 58 0.51 -2.59 -18.79
N GLN A 59 1.58 -3.36 -18.92
CA GLN A 59 1.49 -4.79 -19.25
C GLN A 59 0.75 -5.57 -18.17
N SER A 60 0.93 -5.21 -16.89
CA SER A 60 0.16 -5.77 -15.78
C SER A 60 -1.33 -5.51 -15.93
N LYS A 61 -1.73 -4.30 -16.39
CA LYS A 61 -3.15 -3.99 -16.67
C LYS A 61 -3.73 -4.77 -17.84
N LEU A 62 -2.89 -5.17 -18.79
CA LEU A 62 -3.25 -6.02 -19.93
C LEU A 62 -3.17 -7.52 -19.61
N ALA A 63 -2.87 -7.90 -18.35
CA ALA A 63 -2.66 -9.28 -17.91
C ALA A 63 -1.49 -10.01 -18.62
N ASN A 64 -0.57 -9.27 -19.24
CA ASN A 64 0.64 -9.82 -19.86
C ASN A 64 1.74 -9.98 -18.80
N TYR A 65 1.55 -10.93 -17.87
CA TYR A 65 2.41 -11.06 -16.69
C TYR A 65 3.84 -11.50 -17.01
N ALA A 66 4.07 -12.31 -18.04
CA ALA A 66 5.42 -12.72 -18.45
C ALA A 66 6.31 -11.51 -18.78
N LEU A 67 5.82 -10.64 -19.67
CA LEU A 67 6.50 -9.40 -20.04
C LEU A 67 6.58 -8.42 -18.86
N THR A 68 5.56 -8.40 -18.01
CA THR A 68 5.55 -7.57 -16.79
C THR A 68 6.72 -7.92 -15.87
N PHE A 69 6.95 -9.21 -15.61
CA PHE A 69 8.05 -9.63 -14.75
C PHE A 69 9.41 -9.32 -15.35
N GLU A 70 9.59 -9.53 -16.66
CA GLU A 70 10.82 -9.19 -17.37
C GLU A 70 11.11 -7.68 -17.28
N ALA A 71 10.12 -6.84 -17.60
CA ALA A 71 10.25 -5.39 -17.52
C ALA A 71 10.56 -4.93 -16.09
N LEU A 72 9.89 -5.48 -15.08
CA LEU A 72 10.11 -5.10 -13.68
C LEU A 72 11.46 -5.60 -13.13
N GLN A 73 11.97 -6.74 -13.59
CA GLN A 73 13.32 -7.20 -13.26
C GLN A 73 14.39 -6.24 -13.81
N ASN A 74 14.24 -5.82 -15.07
CA ASN A 74 15.11 -4.83 -15.69
C ASN A 74 15.03 -3.47 -14.96
N ALA A 75 13.82 -3.03 -14.59
CA ALA A 75 13.63 -1.82 -13.81
C ALA A 75 14.29 -1.90 -12.43
N LEU A 76 14.12 -3.02 -11.71
CA LEU A 76 14.74 -3.24 -10.40
C LEU A 76 16.26 -3.18 -10.49
N ALA A 77 16.87 -3.89 -11.45
CA ALA A 77 18.32 -3.86 -11.64
C ALA A 77 18.81 -2.43 -11.95
N GLY A 78 18.09 -1.70 -12.80
CA GLY A 78 18.39 -0.30 -13.10
C GLY A 78 18.30 0.62 -11.88
N PHE A 79 17.22 0.52 -11.09
CA PHE A 79 17.05 1.31 -9.88
C PHE A 79 18.05 0.94 -8.77
N GLN A 80 18.46 -0.32 -8.68
CA GLN A 80 19.52 -0.75 -7.77
C GLN A 80 20.87 -0.13 -8.16
N ALA A 81 21.22 -0.16 -9.45
CA ALA A 81 22.47 0.40 -9.95
C ALA A 81 22.60 1.90 -9.67
N ILE A 82 21.49 2.66 -9.75
CA ILE A 82 21.47 4.10 -9.45
C ILE A 82 21.13 4.44 -7.99
N ASN A 83 20.95 3.43 -7.12
CA ASN A 83 20.54 3.57 -5.72
C ASN A 83 19.22 4.36 -5.51
N ASP A 84 18.28 4.30 -6.46
CA ASP A 84 16.97 4.95 -6.34
C ASP A 84 16.00 4.05 -5.57
N ARG A 85 15.97 4.23 -4.24
CA ARG A 85 15.06 3.48 -3.35
C ARG A 85 13.58 3.73 -3.65
N ARG A 86 13.20 4.90 -4.17
CA ARG A 86 11.81 5.17 -4.51
C ARG A 86 11.38 4.32 -5.70
N GLY A 87 12.23 4.26 -6.74
CA GLY A 87 12.02 3.39 -7.89
C GLY A 87 11.94 1.91 -7.50
N LEU A 88 12.81 1.45 -6.59
CA LEU A 88 12.75 0.08 -6.05
C LEU A 88 11.42 -0.24 -5.37
N ALA A 89 10.96 0.66 -4.50
CA ALA A 89 9.69 0.51 -3.80
C ALA A 89 8.52 0.44 -4.80
N ASP A 90 8.52 1.33 -5.80
CA ASP A 90 7.50 1.35 -6.86
C ASP A 90 7.49 0.05 -7.67
N CYS A 91 8.65 -0.46 -8.09
CA CYS A 91 8.77 -1.75 -8.78
C CYS A 91 8.20 -2.90 -7.93
N ARG A 92 8.55 -2.95 -6.64
CA ARG A 92 8.09 -3.98 -5.71
C ARG A 92 6.58 -3.93 -5.51
N VAL A 93 5.97 -2.74 -5.45
CA VAL A 93 4.51 -2.59 -5.42
C VAL A 93 3.87 -3.17 -6.68
N VAL A 94 4.41 -2.90 -7.87
CA VAL A 94 3.84 -3.42 -9.13
C VAL A 94 4.03 -4.94 -9.23
N LEU A 95 5.16 -5.49 -8.76
CA LEU A 95 5.36 -6.94 -8.65
C LEU A 95 4.36 -7.57 -7.68
N GLY A 96 4.10 -6.91 -6.55
CA GLY A 96 3.07 -7.34 -5.60
C GLY A 96 1.67 -7.38 -6.25
N ASP A 97 1.32 -6.34 -7.01
CA ASP A 97 0.04 -6.25 -7.73
C ASP A 97 -0.09 -7.38 -8.77
N ALA A 98 0.95 -7.63 -9.56
CA ALA A 98 0.97 -8.68 -10.57
C ALA A 98 0.85 -10.08 -9.94
N ASN A 99 1.58 -10.36 -8.86
CA ASN A 99 1.48 -11.62 -8.15
C ASN A 99 0.10 -11.83 -7.51
N LEU A 100 -0.51 -10.76 -6.97
CA LEU A 100 -1.87 -10.82 -6.43
C LEU A 100 -2.89 -11.16 -7.51
N ALA A 101 -2.75 -10.57 -8.71
CA ALA A 101 -3.63 -10.87 -9.85
C ALA A 101 -3.49 -12.32 -10.34
N MET A 102 -2.34 -12.94 -10.11
CA MET A 102 -2.08 -14.37 -10.35
C MET A 102 -2.42 -15.27 -9.16
N SER A 103 -3.12 -14.77 -8.14
CA SER A 103 -3.47 -15.49 -6.91
C SER A 103 -2.27 -15.97 -6.07
N GLN A 104 -1.08 -15.42 -6.29
CA GLN A 104 0.14 -15.73 -5.54
C GLN A 104 0.28 -14.81 -4.31
N CYS A 105 -0.69 -14.87 -3.40
CA CYS A 105 -0.81 -13.96 -2.25
C CYS A 105 0.45 -13.91 -1.38
N LYS A 106 1.11 -15.06 -1.13
CA LYS A 106 2.33 -15.13 -0.32
C LYS A 106 3.49 -14.31 -0.92
N LYS A 107 3.70 -14.40 -2.24
CA LYS A 107 4.74 -13.61 -2.92
C LYS A 107 4.39 -12.13 -2.96
N ALA A 108 3.11 -11.81 -3.15
CA ALA A 108 2.64 -10.42 -3.12
C ALA A 108 2.93 -9.76 -1.76
N ILE A 109 2.66 -10.47 -0.65
CA ILE A 109 2.94 -9.97 0.70
C ILE A 109 4.42 -9.65 0.88
N LEU A 110 5.33 -10.54 0.45
CA LEU A 110 6.78 -10.31 0.56
C LEU A 110 7.21 -9.05 -0.20
N HIS A 111 6.77 -8.90 -1.46
CA HIS A 111 7.11 -7.71 -2.24
C HIS A 111 6.56 -6.42 -1.63
N TYR A 112 5.34 -6.44 -1.08
CA TYR A 112 4.81 -5.27 -0.40
C TYR A 112 5.53 -4.94 0.91
N GLN A 113 5.93 -5.95 1.69
CA GLN A 113 6.72 -5.73 2.91
C GLN A 113 8.06 -5.07 2.59
N ASP A 114 8.76 -5.56 1.56
CA ASP A 114 10.00 -4.93 1.09
C ASP A 114 9.78 -3.49 0.63
N ALA A 115 8.68 -3.23 -0.10
CA ALA A 115 8.34 -1.88 -0.54
C ALA A 115 8.03 -0.92 0.63
N VAL A 116 7.39 -1.41 1.70
CA VAL A 116 7.17 -0.62 2.92
C VAL A 116 8.50 -0.21 3.53
N LEU A 117 9.45 -1.13 3.65
CA LEU A 117 10.79 -0.85 4.20
C LEU A 117 11.52 0.21 3.38
N ASP A 118 11.47 0.12 2.05
CA ASP A 118 12.07 1.13 1.17
C ASP A 118 11.42 2.50 1.37
N TYR A 119 10.08 2.58 1.37
CA TYR A 119 9.36 3.83 1.55
C TYR A 119 9.60 4.47 2.92
N GLN A 120 9.69 3.66 3.98
CA GLN A 120 10.06 4.12 5.31
C GLN A 120 11.48 4.68 5.33
N SER A 121 12.42 4.01 4.65
CA SER A 121 13.83 4.45 4.61
C SER A 121 14.02 5.82 3.97
N ILE A 122 13.12 6.21 3.05
CA ILE A 122 13.12 7.53 2.39
C ILE A 122 12.09 8.51 3.00
N GLY A 123 11.38 8.11 4.06
CA GLY A 123 10.35 8.94 4.71
C GLY A 123 9.11 9.21 3.86
N SER A 124 8.83 8.40 2.84
CA SER A 124 7.69 8.56 1.94
C SER A 124 6.40 8.03 2.57
N ARG A 125 5.73 8.87 3.37
CA ARG A 125 4.46 8.53 4.03
C ARG A 125 3.36 8.11 3.06
N THR A 126 3.31 8.73 1.88
CA THR A 126 2.28 8.41 0.87
C THR A 126 2.53 7.06 0.20
N GLY A 127 3.80 6.71 -0.08
CA GLY A 127 4.19 5.41 -0.60
C GLY A 127 3.90 4.31 0.41
N GLU A 128 4.29 4.53 1.66
CA GLU A 128 4.01 3.62 2.77
C GLU A 128 2.51 3.36 2.95
N ALA A 129 1.69 4.43 2.98
CA ALA A 129 0.24 4.32 3.10
C ALA A 129 -0.40 3.54 1.93
N ASN A 130 0.05 3.80 0.70
CA ASN A 130 -0.41 3.07 -0.49
C ASN A 130 -0.13 1.57 -0.35
N THR A 131 1.07 1.21 0.10
CA THR A 131 1.48 -0.19 0.24
C THR A 131 0.75 -0.88 1.39
N PHE A 132 0.55 -0.22 2.53
CA PHE A 132 -0.27 -0.77 3.62
C PHE A 132 -1.72 -1.00 3.22
N ASN A 133 -2.33 -0.08 2.48
CA ASN A 133 -3.69 -0.27 1.98
C ASN A 133 -3.77 -1.50 1.05
N ARG A 134 -2.76 -1.73 0.19
CA ARG A 134 -2.67 -2.93 -0.65
C ARG A 134 -2.51 -4.20 0.17
N LEU A 135 -1.60 -4.21 1.15
CA LEU A 135 -1.44 -5.35 2.07
C LEU A 135 -2.75 -5.67 2.81
N GLY A 136 -3.46 -4.66 3.30
CA GLY A 136 -4.75 -4.84 3.96
C GLY A 136 -5.78 -5.51 3.04
N LEU A 137 -5.84 -5.13 1.77
CA LEU A 137 -6.68 -5.81 0.78
C LEU A 137 -6.25 -7.27 0.52
N VAL A 138 -4.95 -7.57 0.54
CA VAL A 138 -4.48 -8.97 0.43
C VAL A 138 -4.92 -9.78 1.64
N TYR A 139 -4.73 -9.27 2.86
CA TYR A 139 -5.15 -9.99 4.08
C TYR A 139 -6.67 -10.15 4.16
N ARG A 140 -7.44 -9.17 3.67
CA ARG A 140 -8.89 -9.33 3.51
C ARG A 140 -9.22 -10.51 2.58
N ASN A 141 -8.53 -10.65 1.46
CA ASN A 141 -8.73 -11.76 0.52
C ASN A 141 -8.29 -13.12 1.11
N LEU A 142 -7.42 -13.12 2.11
CA LEU A 142 -7.02 -14.30 2.89
C LEU A 142 -7.92 -14.55 4.10
N GLU A 143 -8.99 -13.76 4.28
CA GLU A 143 -9.89 -13.81 5.44
C GLU A 143 -9.21 -13.53 6.80
N GLU A 144 -7.99 -12.99 6.78
CA GLU A 144 -7.26 -12.53 7.96
C GLU A 144 -7.68 -11.08 8.30
N TYR A 145 -8.94 -10.92 8.69
CA TYR A 145 -9.57 -9.60 8.84
C TYR A 145 -8.90 -8.71 9.88
N ASP A 146 -8.43 -9.25 11.00
CA ASP A 146 -7.77 -8.48 12.07
C ASP A 146 -6.53 -7.74 11.54
N ARG A 147 -5.69 -8.43 10.78
CA ARG A 147 -4.52 -7.82 10.14
C ARG A 147 -4.92 -6.82 9.06
N ALA A 148 -5.97 -7.12 8.30
CA ALA A 148 -6.48 -6.20 7.29
C ALA A 148 -6.92 -4.86 7.91
N PHE A 149 -7.61 -4.88 9.05
CA PHE A 149 -8.02 -3.68 9.79
C PHE A 149 -6.81 -2.85 10.21
N GLU A 150 -5.85 -3.45 10.92
CA GLU A 150 -4.67 -2.76 11.43
C GLU A 150 -3.88 -2.04 10.31
N LEU A 151 -3.69 -2.71 9.19
CA LEU A 151 -2.95 -2.18 8.05
C LEU A 151 -3.69 -1.03 7.35
N ILE A 152 -5.01 -1.16 7.15
CA ILE A 152 -5.81 -0.10 6.52
C ILE A 152 -5.92 1.12 7.45
N GLU A 153 -6.04 0.93 8.76
CA GLU A 153 -6.03 2.02 9.74
C GLU A 153 -4.70 2.79 9.74
N GLN A 154 -3.57 2.07 9.71
CA GLN A 154 -2.24 2.67 9.56
C GLN A 154 -2.14 3.47 8.26
N ALA A 155 -2.65 2.94 7.14
CA ALA A 155 -2.68 3.66 5.88
C ALA A 155 -3.49 4.97 5.98
N ILE A 156 -4.67 4.94 6.61
CA ILE A 156 -5.52 6.12 6.81
C ILE A 156 -4.79 7.20 7.62
N LEU A 157 -4.13 6.81 8.71
CA LEU A 157 -3.36 7.74 9.55
C LEU A 157 -2.24 8.40 8.75
N LEU A 158 -1.50 7.61 7.96
CA LEU A 158 -0.40 8.12 7.13
C LEU A 158 -0.91 9.05 6.01
N TYR A 159 -2.02 8.72 5.35
CA TYR A 159 -2.62 9.61 4.35
C TYR A 159 -3.06 10.94 4.95
N ARG A 160 -3.69 10.92 6.14
CA ARG A 160 -4.06 12.16 6.85
C ARG A 160 -2.83 12.97 7.24
N ALA A 161 -1.80 12.32 7.77
CA ALA A 161 -0.53 12.98 8.11
C ALA A 161 0.21 13.54 6.90
N ALA A 162 -0.08 13.06 5.69
CA ALA A 162 0.45 13.55 4.43
C ALA A 162 -0.48 14.54 3.68
N GLY A 163 -1.63 14.92 4.29
CA GLY A 163 -2.62 15.80 3.66
C GLY A 163 -3.36 15.18 2.46
N LYS A 164 -3.29 13.85 2.28
CA LYS A 164 -3.89 13.11 1.17
C LYS A 164 -5.30 12.65 1.53
N LEU A 165 -6.21 13.61 1.71
CA LEU A 165 -7.60 13.36 2.12
C LEU A 165 -8.38 12.45 1.15
N PRO A 166 -8.28 12.59 -0.20
CA PRO A 166 -8.97 11.69 -1.12
C PRO A 166 -8.53 10.24 -0.96
N GLN A 167 -7.24 10.01 -0.75
CA GLN A 167 -6.68 8.68 -0.53
C GLN A 167 -7.10 8.11 0.84
N ALA A 168 -7.16 8.95 1.88
CA ALA A 168 -7.69 8.56 3.18
C ALA A 168 -9.17 8.13 3.09
N ALA A 169 -9.98 8.85 2.30
CA ALA A 169 -11.37 8.48 2.06
C ALA A 169 -11.49 7.14 1.32
N ALA A 170 -10.66 6.92 0.28
CA ALA A 170 -10.63 5.63 -0.41
C ALA A 170 -10.23 4.47 0.52
N ALA A 171 -9.25 4.67 1.41
CA ALA A 171 -8.84 3.67 2.40
C ALA A 171 -9.94 3.41 3.44
N LEU A 172 -10.72 4.42 3.84
CA LEU A 172 -11.91 4.23 4.68
C LEU A 172 -12.98 3.39 3.98
N SER A 173 -13.18 3.57 2.68
CA SER A 173 -14.06 2.70 1.90
C SER A 173 -13.55 1.26 1.85
N CYS A 174 -12.22 1.06 1.75
CA CYS A 174 -11.61 -0.27 1.89
C CYS A 174 -11.89 -0.87 3.27
N LEU A 175 -11.74 -0.10 4.34
CA LEU A 175 -12.07 -0.53 5.71
C LEU A 175 -13.53 -0.98 5.83
N GLY A 176 -14.46 -0.20 5.26
CA GLY A 176 -15.88 -0.55 5.17
C GLY A 176 -16.12 -1.89 4.46
N SER A 177 -15.37 -2.17 3.39
CA SER A 177 -15.45 -3.46 2.70
C SER A 177 -15.00 -4.64 3.58
N VAL A 178 -13.97 -4.44 4.43
CA VAL A 178 -13.52 -5.47 5.38
C VAL A 178 -14.60 -5.76 6.43
N TYR A 179 -15.25 -4.72 6.97
CA TYR A 179 -16.37 -4.89 7.91
C TYR A 179 -17.52 -5.70 7.31
N LEU A 180 -17.87 -5.46 6.04
CA LEU A 180 -18.91 -6.22 5.36
C LEU A 180 -18.51 -7.69 5.19
N SER A 181 -17.27 -7.98 4.78
CA SER A 181 -16.75 -9.35 4.65
C SER A 181 -16.78 -10.11 5.98
N VAL A 182 -16.40 -9.47 7.09
CA VAL A 182 -16.48 -10.07 8.43
C VAL A 182 -17.91 -10.43 8.79
N ASN A 183 -18.87 -9.54 8.51
CA ASN A 183 -20.27 -9.79 8.86
C ASN A 183 -20.88 -10.93 8.03
N GLN A 184 -20.53 -11.01 6.74
CA GLN A 184 -20.93 -12.12 5.86
C GLN A 184 -20.32 -13.44 6.32
N GLY A 185 -19.03 -13.46 6.70
CA GLY A 185 -18.38 -14.65 7.26
C GLY A 185 -19.08 -15.14 8.54
N LYS A 186 -19.47 -14.22 9.43
CA LYS A 186 -20.26 -14.56 10.64
C LYS A 186 -21.61 -15.19 10.27
N GLN A 187 -22.34 -14.62 9.32
CA GLN A 187 -23.61 -15.17 8.85
C GLN A 187 -23.46 -16.55 8.20
N ALA A 188 -22.38 -16.78 7.44
CA ALA A 188 -22.10 -18.07 6.82
C ALA A 188 -21.86 -19.17 7.88
N VAL A 189 -21.08 -18.87 8.93
CA VAL A 189 -20.85 -19.82 10.04
C VAL A 189 -22.15 -20.10 10.80
N LEU A 190 -22.96 -19.08 11.07
CA LEU A 190 -24.24 -19.24 11.75
C LEU A 190 -25.23 -20.10 10.93
N THR A 191 -25.33 -19.87 9.62
CA THR A 191 -26.22 -20.67 8.74
C THR A 191 -25.75 -22.11 8.59
N LEU A 192 -24.44 -22.37 8.54
CA LEU A 192 -23.89 -23.72 8.55
C LEU A 192 -24.21 -24.46 9.85
N ASN A 193 -24.03 -23.82 11.00
CA ASN A 193 -24.34 -24.42 12.31
C ASN A 193 -25.82 -24.75 12.48
N VAL A 194 -26.72 -23.94 11.92
CA VAL A 194 -28.17 -24.22 11.93
C VAL A 194 -28.52 -25.34 10.93
N ARG A 195 -27.77 -25.48 9.83
CA ARG A 195 -27.98 -26.51 8.80
C ARG A 195 -27.36 -27.87 9.14
N SER A 196 -26.48 -27.96 10.13
CA SER A 196 -25.96 -29.21 10.67
C SER A 196 -26.52 -29.49 12.08
N PRO A 197 -27.72 -30.08 12.24
CA PRO A 197 -28.27 -30.42 13.57
C PRO A 197 -27.59 -31.63 14.23
N SER A 198 -26.58 -32.23 13.59
CA SER A 198 -25.98 -33.48 14.06
C SER A 198 -24.48 -33.46 13.83
N THR A 199 -23.71 -32.93 14.79
CA THR A 199 -22.44 -33.51 15.25
C THR A 199 -21.92 -32.69 16.43
N GLU A 200 -21.95 -33.30 17.62
CA GLU A 200 -21.19 -32.89 18.80
C GLU A 200 -19.67 -32.98 18.54
N VAL A 201 -19.06 -32.17 17.67
CA VAL A 201 -17.60 -31.98 17.73
C VAL A 201 -17.24 -30.59 17.25
N SER A 202 -16.95 -29.69 18.19
CA SER A 202 -15.72 -28.88 18.23
C SER A 202 -15.88 -27.68 19.17
N LYS A 203 -15.57 -27.92 20.45
CA LYS A 203 -15.26 -26.89 21.44
C LYS A 203 -13.92 -26.21 21.11
N THR A 204 -13.75 -25.57 19.94
CA THR A 204 -12.54 -24.78 19.63
C THR A 204 -12.80 -23.68 18.60
N ALA A 205 -13.62 -22.69 18.96
CA ALA A 205 -13.59 -21.41 18.26
C ALA A 205 -13.72 -20.28 19.29
N ARG A 206 -12.66 -20.05 20.06
CA ARG A 206 -12.49 -18.76 20.76
C ARG A 206 -12.19 -17.71 19.70
N VAL A 207 -13.23 -17.22 19.04
CA VAL A 207 -13.18 -15.92 18.37
C VAL A 207 -12.96 -14.91 19.49
N ARG A 208 -11.72 -14.46 19.66
CA ARG A 208 -11.41 -13.35 20.56
C ARG A 208 -12.18 -12.14 20.03
N LEU A 209 -13.20 -11.73 20.78
CA LEU A 209 -13.73 -10.37 20.69
C LEU A 209 -12.54 -9.43 20.88
N VAL A 210 -12.18 -8.67 19.85
CA VAL A 210 -11.51 -7.40 20.06
C VAL A 210 -12.63 -6.41 20.40
N PRO A 211 -12.74 -5.92 21.64
CA PRO A 211 -13.64 -4.82 21.92
C PRO A 211 -13.03 -3.59 21.25
N CYS A 212 -13.69 -3.09 20.20
CA CYS A 212 -13.51 -1.71 19.76
C CYS A 212 -14.00 -0.79 20.89
N LEU A 213 -13.11 -0.50 21.85
CA LEU A 213 -13.20 0.69 22.67
C LEU A 213 -12.77 1.86 21.79
N ILE A 214 -13.72 2.68 21.35
CA ILE A 214 -13.64 4.03 20.75
C ILE A 214 -14.95 4.13 19.94
N TRP A 215 -16.09 4.63 20.44
CA TRP A 215 -16.33 5.95 21.02
C TRP A 215 -17.27 5.87 22.24
N GLY A 216 -16.87 6.51 23.33
CA GLY A 216 -17.78 6.86 24.41
C GLY A 216 -18.76 7.92 23.94
N LEU A 217 -20.00 7.50 23.67
CA LEU A 217 -21.17 8.37 23.73
C LEU A 217 -21.85 8.14 25.09
N PRO A 218 -21.88 9.13 26.00
CA PRO A 218 -22.68 8.99 27.19
C PRO A 218 -24.15 8.94 26.81
N ARG A 219 -24.83 7.88 27.26
CA ARG A 219 -26.29 7.80 27.32
C ARG A 219 -26.75 8.89 28.31
N ALA A 220 -26.98 10.10 27.82
CA ALA A 220 -27.52 11.20 28.60
C ALA A 220 -29.05 11.11 28.58
N SER A 221 -29.63 10.48 29.60
CA SER A 221 -31.00 10.77 29.99
C SER A 221 -31.01 12.00 30.91
N ARG A 222 -31.69 13.03 30.42
CA ARG A 222 -32.35 14.15 31.14
C ARG A 222 -31.50 15.36 31.58
N THR A 223 -32.15 16.50 31.32
CA THR A 223 -32.06 17.83 31.94
C THR A 223 -30.86 18.72 31.59
N THR A 224 -31.23 19.80 30.90
CA THR A 224 -30.58 21.11 30.85
C THR A 224 -29.89 21.53 32.15
N SER A 225 -28.58 21.81 32.11
CA SER A 225 -28.02 23.13 32.49
C SER A 225 -26.52 23.21 32.19
N ARG A 226 -26.08 24.42 31.80
CA ARG A 226 -24.72 24.81 31.38
C ARG A 226 -23.65 24.56 32.45
N ARG A 227 -22.46 24.10 32.02
CA ARG A 227 -21.12 24.72 32.25
C ARG A 227 -19.99 23.84 31.68
N GLN A 228 -19.08 24.42 30.88
CA GLN A 228 -17.83 23.78 30.44
C GLN A 228 -16.75 23.87 31.54
N PRO A 229 -15.77 22.94 31.56
CA PRO A 229 -14.38 23.42 31.56
C PRO A 229 -13.33 22.56 30.81
N ARG A 230 -12.44 23.30 30.13
CA ARG A 230 -10.97 23.22 29.89
C ARG A 230 -10.26 21.88 29.56
N LEU A 231 -9.52 21.93 28.44
CA LEU A 231 -8.59 20.95 27.88
C LEU A 231 -7.21 20.99 28.56
N SER A 232 -6.65 19.82 28.92
CA SER A 232 -5.20 19.64 29.06
C SER A 232 -4.73 18.21 28.75
N SER A 233 -3.76 18.15 27.84
CA SER A 233 -2.77 17.07 27.53
C SER A 233 -3.25 15.67 27.12
N TRP A 234 -3.29 15.42 25.82
CA TRP A 234 -3.28 14.06 25.23
C TRP A 234 -1.82 13.62 24.97
N ARG A 235 -1.40 12.49 25.54
CA ARG A 235 -0.18 11.75 25.13
C ARG A 235 -0.56 10.70 24.09
N SER A 236 0.28 10.55 23.05
CA SER A 236 0.08 9.57 21.98
C SER A 236 0.32 8.12 22.46
N PRO A 237 -0.41 7.12 21.92
CA PRO A 237 -0.25 5.71 22.27
C PRO A 237 1.03 5.09 21.64
N PRO A 238 1.57 4.00 22.21
CA PRO A 238 2.79 3.35 21.73
C PRO A 238 2.56 2.49 20.47
N PRO A 239 3.62 2.23 19.67
CA PRO A 239 3.50 1.49 18.40
C PRO A 239 3.42 -0.05 18.58
N PRO A 240 2.88 -0.79 17.57
CA PRO A 240 2.61 -2.23 17.62
C PRO A 240 3.85 -3.16 17.53
N PRO A 241 3.71 -4.44 17.93
CA PRO A 241 4.81 -5.31 18.37
C PRO A 241 5.75 -5.88 17.29
N TRP A 242 5.50 -5.63 16.01
CA TRP A 242 6.40 -6.06 14.90
C TRP A 242 7.47 -5.02 14.55
N VAL A 243 7.46 -3.85 15.20
CA VAL A 243 8.49 -2.82 15.02
C VAL A 243 9.63 -3.07 16.01
N ASN A 244 10.66 -3.79 15.57
CA ASN A 244 11.83 -4.08 16.39
C ASN A 244 12.79 -2.88 16.43
N TRP A 245 12.57 -1.93 17.35
CA TRP A 245 13.50 -0.81 17.62
C TRP A 245 14.72 -1.28 18.40
N ARG A 246 15.69 -1.93 17.73
CA ARG A 246 17.05 -2.06 18.27
C ARG A 246 18.10 -1.57 17.29
N SER A 247 18.25 -0.26 17.27
CA SER A 247 19.50 0.42 16.94
C SER A 247 19.38 1.90 17.33
N ARG A 248 19.55 2.20 18.63
CA ARG A 248 19.85 3.56 19.09
C ARG A 248 21.29 3.89 18.68
N PRO A 249 21.57 4.98 17.94
CA PRO A 249 22.86 5.63 18.05
C PRO A 249 22.93 6.29 19.43
N ARG A 250 24.05 6.07 20.14
CA ARG A 250 24.34 6.76 21.41
C ARG A 250 24.32 8.27 21.17
N ARG A 251 23.51 9.00 21.94
CA ARG A 251 23.63 10.46 22.05
C ARG A 251 24.96 10.75 22.76
N PHE A 252 25.90 11.36 22.06
CA PHE A 252 26.95 12.15 22.71
C PHE A 252 26.27 13.35 23.38
N ARG A 253 26.53 13.53 24.67
CA ARG A 253 26.26 14.76 25.40
C ARG A 253 27.53 15.59 25.38
N ASP A 254 27.36 16.85 25.08
CA ASP A 254 28.31 17.92 25.36
C ASP A 254 28.71 17.92 26.85
N CYS A 255 30.00 18.11 27.10
CA CYS A 255 30.51 18.76 28.31
C CYS A 255 31.54 19.77 27.81
N GLY A 256 31.22 21.05 27.95
CA GLY A 256 32.21 22.11 27.88
C GLY A 256 32.99 22.16 29.20
N SER A 257 34.30 22.32 29.09
CA SER A 257 35.22 23.07 29.95
C SER A 257 36.51 23.23 29.16
#